data_AF-A0A7J6WK04-F1
#
_entry.id   AF-A0A7J6WK04-F1
#
_cell.length_a   1.000
_cell.length_b   1.000
_cell.length_c   1.000
_cell.angle_alpha   90.00
_cell.angle_beta   90.00
_cell.angle_gamma   90.00
#
_symmetry.space_group_name_H-M   'P 1'
#
loop_
_entity.id
_entity.type
_entity.pdbx_description
1 polymer ?
#
loop_
_entity_poly.entity_id
_entity_poly.type
_entity_poly.pdbx_seq_one_letter_code
_entity_poly.pdbx_strand_id
1 'polypeptide(L)'
;MEGASCEYLKNLYNKEILLTGPILPELSHTPLEERWAKWLNVFKEGSVVYCAFGSECVLEKNQFQELVLGLEQTGLPFLVRLKPPVGAETLEEALPEG
;
A
#
# COMPACT_ATOMS: atom_id res chain seq x y z
N MET A 1 4.99 -4.41 20.11
CA MET A 1 5.79 -3.37 19.44
C MET A 1 5.59 -1.98 20.07
N GLU A 2 4.45 -1.70 20.72
CA GLU A 2 4.14 -0.35 21.23
C GLU A 2 4.14 -0.21 22.77
N GLY A 3 4.69 -1.19 23.51
CA GLY A 3 4.55 -1.28 24.97
C GLY A 3 4.97 -0.02 25.73
N ALA A 4 6.12 0.58 25.37
CA ALA A 4 6.60 1.81 26.00
C ALA A 4 5.66 3.00 25.80
N SER A 5 5.06 3.13 24.60
CA SER A 5 4.09 4.18 24.29
C SER A 5 2.79 3.97 25.08
N CYS A 6 2.33 2.73 25.19
CA CYS A 6 1.14 2.39 25.96
C CYS A 6 1.33 2.69 27.46
N GLU A 7 2.49 2.36 28.03
CA GLU A 7 2.81 2.66 29.43
C GLU A 7 2.85 4.17 29.68
N TYR A 8 3.49 4.93 28.78
CA TYR A 8 3.49 6.39 28.83
C TYR A 8 2.07 6.96 28.84
N LEU A 9 1.21 6.53 27.92
CA LEU A 9 -0.17 7.00 27.82
C LEU A 9 -1.01 6.60 29.05
N LYS A 10 -0.82 5.40 29.59
CA LYS A 10 -1.47 4.93 30.82
C LYS A 10 -1.13 5.85 32.00
N ASN A 11 0.15 6.18 32.17
CA ASN A 11 0.62 7.07 33.23
C ASN A 11 0.13 8.51 33.04
N LEU A 12 0.16 9.02 31.79
CA LEU A 12 -0.27 10.37 31.46
C LEU A 12 -1.76 10.60 31.74
N TYR A 13 -2.61 9.67 31.31
CA TYR A 13 -4.07 9.81 31.41
C TYR A 13 -4.67 9.14 32.65
N ASN A 14 -3.86 8.42 33.44
CA ASN A 14 -4.28 7.59 34.58
C ASN A 14 -5.47 6.68 34.22
N LYS A 15 -5.40 6.06 33.04
CA LYS A 15 -6.43 5.15 32.50
C LYS A 15 -5.77 3.89 31.98
N GLU A 16 -6.41 2.75 32.23
CA GLU A 16 -6.00 1.48 31.63
C GLU A 16 -6.08 1.55 30.10
N ILE A 17 -5.08 0.96 29.44
CA ILE A 17 -5.02 0.86 27.98
C ILE A 17 -5.24 -0.60 27.60
N LEU A 18 -6.30 -0.85 26.85
CA LEU A 18 -6.65 -2.18 26.34
C LEU A 18 -6.14 -2.31 24.90
N LEU A 19 -5.20 -3.22 24.68
CA LEU A 19 -4.64 -3.51 23.37
C LEU A 19 -5.48 -4.60 22.71
N THR A 20 -6.48 -4.19 21.91
CA THR A 20 -7.42 -5.10 21.23
C THR A 20 -7.09 -5.34 19.76
N GLY A 21 -6.00 -4.76 19.26
CA GLY A 21 -5.58 -4.88 17.86
C GLY A 21 -4.68 -6.10 17.58
N PRO A 22 -4.49 -6.46 16.30
CA PRO A 22 -5.16 -5.92 15.12
C PRO A 22 -6.60 -6.45 15.01
N ILE A 23 -7.55 -5.54 14.75
CA ILE A 23 -8.92 -5.94 14.42
C ILE A 23 -8.88 -6.44 12.97
N LEU A 24 -8.98 -7.75 12.81
CA LEU A 24 -8.98 -8.36 11.47
C LEU A 24 -10.28 -7.99 10.75
N PRO A 25 -10.21 -7.62 9.45
CA PRO A 25 -11.41 -7.46 8.65
C PRO A 25 -12.15 -8.80 8.57
N GLU A 26 -13.47 -8.75 8.37
CA GLU A 26 -14.23 -9.96 8.09
C GLU A 26 -13.65 -10.67 6.87
N LEU A 27 -13.42 -11.97 7.00
CA LEU A 27 -12.90 -12.78 5.91
C LEU A 27 -13.95 -12.81 4.80
N SER A 28 -13.62 -12.24 3.64
CA SER A 28 -14.48 -12.36 2.47
C SER A 28 -14.40 -13.79 1.93
N HIS A 29 -15.53 -14.50 1.91
CA HIS A 29 -15.62 -15.80 1.23
C HIS A 29 -15.71 -15.67 -0.30
N THR A 30 -15.72 -14.44 -0.83
CA THR A 30 -15.68 -14.21 -2.27
C THR A 30 -14.29 -14.58 -2.80
N PRO A 31 -14.19 -15.51 -3.76
CA PRO A 31 -12.92 -15.87 -4.35
C PRO A 31 -12.28 -14.65 -5.04
N LEU A 32 -10.95 -14.60 -5.04
CA LEU A 32 -10.20 -13.61 -5.81
C LEU A 32 -10.60 -13.71 -7.29
N GLU A 33 -10.78 -12.57 -7.95
CA GLU A 33 -11.07 -12.53 -9.38
C GLU A 33 -10.03 -13.38 -10.15
N GLU A 34 -10.52 -14.18 -11.09
CA GLU A 34 -9.70 -15.18 -11.79
C GLU A 34 -8.48 -14.57 -12.50
N ARG A 35 -8.60 -13.34 -13.02
CA ARG A 35 -7.48 -12.63 -13.66
C ARG A 35 -6.31 -12.40 -12.70
N TRP A 36 -6.59 -12.03 -11.44
CA TRP A 36 -5.57 -11.74 -10.45
C TRP A 36 -4.98 -13.02 -9.89
N ALA A 37 -5.82 -14.04 -9.68
CA ALA A 37 -5.34 -15.37 -9.30
C ALA A 37 -4.38 -15.92 -10.36
N LYS A 38 -4.74 -15.86 -11.64
CA LYS A 38 -3.88 -16.29 -12.75
C LYS A 38 -2.59 -15.48 -12.82
N TRP A 39 -2.67 -14.14 -12.75
CA TRP A 39 -1.51 -13.28 -12.85
C TRP A 39 -0.54 -13.50 -11.68
N LEU A 40 -1.01 -13.62 -10.44
CA LEU A 40 -0.15 -13.87 -9.28
C LEU A 40 0.50 -15.26 -9.33
N ASN A 41 -0.22 -16.27 -9.83
CA ASN A 41 0.27 -17.65 -9.91
C ASN A 41 1.44 -17.87 -10.88
N VAL A 42 1.78 -16.91 -11.75
CA VAL A 42 2.94 -17.04 -12.64
C VAL A 42 4.26 -16.68 -11.96
N PHE A 43 4.21 -16.05 -10.78
CA PHE A 43 5.39 -15.58 -10.04
C PHE A 43 5.69 -16.47 -8.84
N LYS A 44 6.94 -16.41 -8.36
CA LYS A 44 7.38 -17.16 -7.18
C LYS A 44 6.73 -16.56 -5.91
N GLU A 45 6.46 -17.41 -4.92
CA GLU A 45 6.02 -16.95 -3.61
C GLU A 45 6.98 -15.90 -3.02
N GLY A 46 6.41 -14.80 -2.53
CA GLY A 46 7.16 -13.69 -1.95
C GLY A 46 7.94 -12.83 -2.94
N SER A 47 7.73 -12.98 -4.26
CA SER A 47 8.49 -12.22 -5.27
C SER A 47 7.76 -11.01 -5.87
N VAL A 48 6.45 -10.85 -5.64
CA VAL A 48 5.66 -9.74 -6.19
C VAL A 48 5.65 -8.56 -5.22
N VAL A 49 5.98 -7.37 -5.71
CA VAL A 49 5.86 -6.12 -4.94
C VAL A 49 4.43 -5.60 -5.03
N TYR A 50 3.75 -5.48 -3.90
CA TYR A 50 2.50 -4.72 -3.82
C TYR A 50 2.77 -3.31 -3.28
N CYS A 51 2.36 -2.29 -4.03
CA CYS A 51 2.56 -0.89 -3.66
C CYS A 51 1.24 -0.13 -3.64
N ALA A 52 0.91 0.45 -2.49
CA ALA A 52 -0.26 1.30 -2.31
C ALA A 52 -0.04 2.33 -1.20
N PHE A 53 -0.43 3.58 -1.44
CA PHE A 53 -0.31 4.69 -0.49
C PHE A 53 -1.63 4.96 0.27
N GLY A 54 -2.50 3.95 0.35
CA GLY A 54 -3.80 4.09 0.98
C GLY A 54 -4.81 4.94 0.20
N SER A 55 -5.94 5.23 0.82
CA SER A 55 -7.06 5.97 0.21
C SER A 55 -6.89 7.47 0.27
N GLU A 56 -5.99 8.02 1.07
CA GLU A 56 -5.92 9.46 1.33
C GLU A 56 -4.69 10.14 0.71
N CYS A 57 -3.57 9.44 0.59
CA CYS A 57 -2.36 10.02 0.00
C CYS A 57 -2.55 10.28 -1.50
N VAL A 58 -2.14 11.47 -1.93
CA VAL A 58 -2.01 11.89 -3.33
C VAL A 58 -0.57 12.37 -3.49
N LEU A 59 0.14 11.83 -4.48
CA LEU A 59 1.55 12.14 -4.71
C LEU A 59 1.70 13.42 -5.53
N GLU A 60 2.79 14.14 -5.30
CA GLU A 60 3.25 15.15 -6.25
C GLU A 60 3.68 14.49 -7.57
N LYS A 61 3.55 15.19 -8.70
CA LYS A 61 3.83 14.60 -10.02
C LYS A 61 5.25 14.01 -10.13
N ASN A 62 6.26 14.69 -9.59
CA ASN A 62 7.63 14.18 -9.58
C ASN A 62 7.78 12.90 -8.74
N GLN A 63 7.15 12.84 -7.56
CA GLN A 63 7.18 11.64 -6.71
C GLN A 63 6.48 10.45 -7.37
N PHE A 64 5.36 10.70 -8.05
CA PHE A 64 4.67 9.70 -8.84
C PHE A 64 5.55 9.15 -9.96
N GLN A 65 6.22 10.02 -10.72
CA GLN A 65 7.11 9.62 -11.82
C GLN A 65 8.31 8.80 -11.31
N GLU A 66 8.98 9.27 -10.26
CA GLU A 66 10.08 8.54 -9.63
C GLU A 66 9.64 7.19 -9.06
N LEU A 67 8.42 7.08 -8.52
CA LEU A 67 7.87 5.80 -8.07
C LEU A 67 7.72 4.82 -9.24
N VAL A 68 7.14 5.25 -10.36
CA VAL A 68 6.91 4.38 -11.52
C VAL A 68 8.24 3.95 -12.15
N LEU A 69 9.16 4.89 -12.36
CA LEU A 69 10.50 4.60 -12.86
C LEU A 69 11.28 3.67 -11.92
N GLY A 70 11.20 3.91 -10.61
CA GLY A 70 11.83 3.08 -9.61
C GLY A 70 11.31 1.65 -9.61
N LEU A 71 9.98 1.46 -9.74
CA LEU A 71 9.35 0.15 -9.87
C LEU A 71 9.84 -0.59 -11.11
N GLU A 72 9.90 0.07 -12.26
CA GLU A 72 10.44 -0.50 -13.49
C GLU A 72 11.91 -0.93 -13.32
N GLN A 73 12.74 -0.07 -12.75
CA GLN A 73 14.17 -0.34 -12.52
C GLN A 73 14.43 -1.52 -11.59
N THR A 74 13.47 -1.91 -10.73
CA THR A 74 13.64 -3.09 -9.87
C THR A 74 13.77 -4.39 -10.67
N GLY A 75 13.21 -4.45 -11.89
CA GLY A 75 13.09 -5.68 -12.66
C GLY A 75 12.23 -6.77 -11.98
N LEU A 76 11.50 -6.41 -10.91
CA LEU A 76 10.62 -7.32 -10.19
C LEU A 76 9.19 -7.21 -10.71
N PRO A 77 8.37 -8.27 -10.60
CA PRO A 77 6.94 -8.14 -10.85
C PRO A 77 6.30 -7.28 -9.77
N PHE A 78 5.49 -6.31 -10.18
CA PHE A 78 4.82 -5.40 -9.26
C PHE A 78 3.33 -5.24 -9.59
N LEU A 79 2.55 -4.99 -8.54
CA LEU A 79 1.17 -4.53 -8.61
C LEU A 79 1.09 -3.22 -7.81
N VAL A 80 0.83 -2.12 -8.52
CA VAL A 80 0.77 -0.78 -7.91
C VAL A 80 -0.62 -0.18 -8.06
N ARG A 81 -1.18 0.31 -6.95
CA ARG A 81 -2.43 1.08 -6.96
C ARG A 81 -2.09 2.56 -7.03
N LEU A 82 -2.30 3.15 -8.20
CA LEU A 82 -2.00 4.56 -8.46
C LEU A 82 -3.28 5.42 -8.46
N LYS A 83 -3.09 6.69 -8.17
CA LYS A 83 -4.08 7.77 -8.39
C LYS A 83 -3.41 8.86 -9.22
N PRO A 84 -4.17 9.65 -10.00
CA PRO A 84 -3.63 10.84 -10.65
C PRO A 84 -2.91 11.71 -9.60
N PRO A 85 -1.64 12.09 -9.84
CA PRO A 85 -0.92 12.96 -8.92
C PRO A 85 -1.46 14.39 -8.98
N VAL A 86 -0.98 15.22 -8.05
CA VAL A 86 -1.35 16.64 -8.00
C VAL A 86 -1.07 17.30 -9.35
N GLY A 87 -2.10 17.98 -9.89
CA GLY A 87 -2.01 18.72 -11.15
C GLY A 87 -2.15 17.88 -12.42
N ALA A 88 -2.51 16.60 -12.34
CA ALA A 88 -2.87 15.77 -13.49
C ALA A 88 -4.34 15.32 -13.39
N GLU A 89 -5.05 15.31 -14.50
CA GLU A 89 -6.45 14.83 -14.53
C GLU A 89 -6.51 13.30 -14.59
N THR A 90 -5.51 12.69 -15.22
CA THR A 90 -5.43 11.24 -15.42
C THR A 90 -4.08 10.68 -15.03
N LEU A 91 -3.99 9.35 -14.94
CA LEU A 91 -2.72 8.67 -14.68
C LEU A 91 -1.80 8.79 -15.89
N GLU A 92 -2.38 8.61 -17.08
CA GLU A 92 -1.69 8.57 -18.36
C GLU A 92 -0.96 9.88 -18.66
N GLU A 93 -1.55 11.02 -18.30
CA GLU A 93 -0.93 12.35 -18.43
C GLU A 93 0.32 12.51 -17.54
N ALA A 94 0.35 11.81 -16.41
CA ALA A 94 1.40 11.93 -15.42
C ALA A 94 2.52 10.90 -15.57
N LEU A 95 2.33 9.86 -16.41
CA LEU A 95 3.34 8.84 -16.64
C LEU A 95 4.65 9.48 -17.12
N PRO A 96 5.80 8.99 -16.65
CA PRO A 96 7.09 9.39 -17.19
C PRO A 96 7.23 8.88 -18.62
N GLU A 97 8.04 9.56 -19.43
CA GLU A 97 8.52 8.99 -20.68
C GLU A 97 9.51 7.86 -20.36
N GLY A 98 9.31 6.70 -20.97
CA GLY A 98 10.14 5.49 -20.83
C GLY A 98 10.64 5.00 -22.18
#